data_AF-A0A838IAY2-F1
#
_entry.id   AF-A0A838IAY2-F1
#
_cell.length_a   1.000
_cell.length_b   1.000
_cell.length_c   1.000
_cell.angle_alpha   90.00
_cell.angle_beta   90.00
_cell.angle_gamma   90.00
#
_symmetry.space_group_name_H-M   'P 1'
#
loop_
_entity.id
_entity.type
_entity.pdbx_description
1 polymer ?
#
loop_
_entity_poly.entity_id
_entity_poly.type
_entity_poly.pdbx_seq_one_letter_code
_entity_poly.pdbx_strand_id
1 'polypeptide(L)'
;LFLVGVLGPWLARRLWARRPAATPDGPPMAQREVLTDRMGTGLLLVSVVAVLSAGLAARPLVVAETDARERAAEAILHVVGESGNEELGRNVETAQTARLAEGYFRTCIARDDRRRFWCYFVDTNKEPTEVIRDPNALPNRIDP
;
A
#
# COMPACT_ATOMS: atom_id res chain seq x y z
N LEU A 1 -7.35 -18.19 -4.46
CA LEU A 1 -7.32 -19.67 -4.47
C LEU A 1 -7.66 -20.29 -5.83
N PHE A 2 -8.68 -19.80 -6.55
CA PHE A 2 -9.05 -20.33 -7.87
C PHE A 2 -7.93 -20.20 -8.93
N LEU A 3 -7.24 -19.07 -8.98
CA LEU A 3 -6.10 -18.85 -9.89
C LEU A 3 -4.94 -19.83 -9.65
N VAL A 4 -4.61 -20.12 -8.39
CA VAL A 4 -3.54 -21.05 -8.02
C VAL A 4 -3.92 -22.50 -8.37
N GLY A 5 -5.19 -22.87 -8.16
CA GLY A 5 -5.71 -24.21 -8.46
C GLY A 5 -5.83 -24.52 -9.96
N VAL A 6 -6.05 -23.51 -10.82
CA VAL A 6 -6.22 -23.71 -12.27
C VAL A 6 -4.91 -23.49 -13.04
N LEU A 7 -4.17 -22.42 -12.74
CA LEU A 7 -2.93 -22.11 -13.47
C LEU A 7 -1.80 -23.05 -13.09
N GLY A 8 -1.74 -23.52 -11.84
CA GLY A 8 -0.73 -24.47 -11.37
C GLY A 8 -0.66 -25.76 -12.22
N PRO A 9 -1.74 -26.54 -12.33
CA PRO A 9 -1.74 -27.77 -13.13
C PRO A 9 -1.66 -27.49 -14.64
N TRP A 10 -2.16 -26.35 -15.13
CA TRP A 10 -2.06 -26.01 -16.55
C TRP A 10 -0.62 -25.67 -16.97
N LEU A 11 0.10 -24.87 -16.17
CA LEU A 11 1.51 -24.57 -16.37
C LEU A 11 2.38 -25.83 -16.21
N ALA A 12 2.10 -26.66 -15.20
CA ALA A 12 2.81 -27.92 -15.00
C ALA A 12 2.66 -28.86 -16.21
N ARG A 13 1.44 -29.01 -16.76
CA ARG A 13 1.18 -29.81 -17.97
C ARG A 13 1.86 -29.22 -19.19
N ARG A 14 1.87 -27.90 -19.35
CA ARG A 14 2.47 -27.24 -20.53
C ARG A 14 4.00 -27.26 -20.50
N LEU A 15 4.61 -27.23 -19.31
CA LEU A 15 6.05 -27.43 -19.11
C LEU A 15 6.46 -28.89 -19.33
N TRP A 16 5.64 -29.85 -18.89
CA TRP A 16 5.86 -31.28 -19.16
C TRP A 16 5.68 -31.66 -20.63
N ALA A 17 4.72 -31.05 -21.33
CA ALA A 17 4.50 -31.26 -22.76
C ALA A 17 5.65 -30.73 -23.63
N ARG A 18 6.45 -29.80 -23.11
CA ARG A 18 7.65 -29.26 -23.76
C ARG A 18 8.93 -29.95 -23.23
N ARG A 19 8.96 -31.27 -23.21
CA ARG A 19 10.23 -32.00 -23.22
C ARG A 19 10.80 -31.94 -24.63
N PRO A 20 11.78 -31.09 -24.98
CA PRO A 20 12.69 -31.47 -26.04
C PRO A 20 13.43 -32.71 -25.54
N ALA A 21 13.53 -33.73 -26.39
CA ALA A 21 14.30 -34.92 -26.12
C ALA A 21 15.64 -34.50 -25.49
N ALA A 22 15.90 -34.94 -24.26
CA ALA A 22 17.29 -35.06 -23.84
C ALA A 22 17.94 -35.90 -24.93
N THR A 23 18.97 -35.36 -25.58
CA THR A 23 19.75 -36.11 -26.57
C THR A 23 20.10 -37.45 -25.91
N PRO A 24 19.60 -38.58 -26.44
CA PRO A 24 19.71 -39.88 -25.77
C PRO A 24 21.17 -40.32 -25.48
N ASP A 25 22.14 -39.65 -26.11
CA ASP A 25 23.55 -40.04 -26.15
C ASP A 25 24.53 -39.13 -25.37
N GLY A 26 24.03 -38.18 -24.56
CA GLY A 26 24.90 -37.27 -23.78
C GLY A 26 25.43 -37.89 -22.46
N PRO A 27 26.67 -37.58 -22.02
CA PRO A 27 27.23 -38.13 -20.78
C PRO A 27 26.35 -37.80 -19.55
N PRO A 28 26.20 -38.73 -18.59
CA PRO A 28 25.21 -38.65 -17.50
C PRO A 28 25.39 -37.44 -16.57
N MET A 29 26.61 -36.89 -16.47
CA MET A 29 26.89 -35.69 -15.70
C MET A 29 26.27 -34.43 -16.34
N ALA A 30 26.36 -34.30 -17.67
CA ALA A 30 25.77 -33.18 -18.40
C ALA A 30 24.23 -33.19 -18.32
N GLN A 31 23.61 -34.37 -18.24
CA GLN A 31 22.17 -34.49 -18.04
C GLN A 31 21.73 -34.00 -16.66
N ARG A 32 22.53 -34.25 -15.61
CA ARG A 32 22.24 -33.81 -14.23
C ARG A 32 22.37 -32.30 -14.05
N GLU A 33 23.38 -31.68 -14.66
CA GLU A 33 23.55 -30.23 -14.63
C GLU A 33 22.37 -29.52 -15.30
N VAL A 34 21.96 -29.97 -16.48
CA VAL A 34 20.81 -29.43 -17.21
C VAL A 34 19.50 -29.62 -16.42
N LEU A 35 19.33 -30.74 -15.72
CA LEU A 35 18.17 -30.97 -14.85
C LEU A 35 18.16 -30.02 -13.66
N THR A 36 19.31 -29.81 -13.02
CA THR A 36 19.45 -28.94 -11.84
C THR A 36 19.21 -27.48 -12.20
N ASP A 37 19.77 -27.02 -13.32
CA ASP A 37 19.58 -25.66 -13.84
C ASP A 37 18.11 -25.37 -14.18
N ARG A 38 17.42 -26.34 -14.81
CA ARG A 38 15.98 -26.21 -15.10
C ARG A 38 15.13 -26.20 -13.85
N MET A 39 15.47 -26.99 -12.83
CA MET A 39 14.78 -26.93 -11.53
C MET A 39 14.99 -25.58 -10.86
N GLY A 40 16.23 -25.06 -10.84
CA GLY A 40 16.55 -23.75 -10.30
C GLY A 40 15.79 -22.63 -11.01
N THR A 41 15.80 -22.62 -12.34
CA THR A 41 15.07 -21.66 -13.16
C THR A 41 13.55 -21.76 -12.93
N GLY A 42 13.01 -22.97 -12.81
CA GLY A 42 11.59 -23.20 -12.50
C GLY A 42 11.20 -22.63 -11.13
N LEU A 43 12.01 -22.89 -10.10
CA LEU A 43 11.80 -22.34 -8.75
C LEU A 43 11.85 -20.81 -8.74
N LEU A 44 12.79 -20.21 -9.48
CA LEU A 44 12.93 -18.76 -9.58
C LEU A 44 11.70 -18.12 -10.26
N LEU A 45 11.20 -18.70 -11.35
CA LEU A 45 9.98 -18.20 -11.99
C LEU A 45 8.76 -18.31 -11.09
N VAL A 46 8.61 -19.43 -10.37
CA VAL A 46 7.52 -19.62 -9.42
C VAL A 46 7.59 -18.59 -8.29
N SER A 47 8.78 -18.32 -7.74
CA SER A 47 8.92 -17.34 -6.67
C SER A 47 8.61 -15.91 -7.12
N VAL A 48 9.09 -15.52 -8.30
CA VAL A 48 8.77 -14.20 -8.89
C VAL A 48 7.27 -14.03 -9.09
N VAL A 49 6.59 -15.02 -9.67
CA VAL A 49 5.14 -14.98 -9.86
C VAL A 49 4.40 -14.91 -8.52
N ALA A 50 4.86 -15.64 -7.51
CA ALA A 50 4.27 -15.60 -6.17
C ALA A 50 4.36 -14.20 -5.54
N VAL A 51 5.55 -13.57 -5.60
CA VAL A 51 5.76 -12.20 -5.06
C VAL A 51 4.91 -11.18 -5.81
N LEU A 52 4.87 -11.23 -7.14
CA LEU A 52 4.05 -10.32 -7.95
C LEU A 52 2.55 -10.48 -7.63
N SER A 53 2.09 -11.72 -7.48
CA SER A 53 0.69 -12.02 -7.14
C SER A 53 0.32 -11.48 -5.76
N ALA A 54 1.22 -11.64 -4.77
CA ALA A 54 1.04 -11.10 -3.43
C ALA A 54 0.99 -9.57 -3.44
N GLY A 55 1.88 -8.91 -4.19
CA GLY A 55 1.89 -7.46 -4.34
C GLY A 55 0.60 -6.91 -4.98
N LEU A 56 0.13 -7.55 -6.06
CA LEU A 56 -1.13 -7.16 -6.72
C LEU A 56 -2.36 -7.36 -5.82
N ALA A 57 -2.38 -8.43 -5.03
CA ALA A 57 -3.46 -8.67 -4.07
C ALA A 57 -3.47 -7.64 -2.93
N ALA A 58 -2.30 -7.11 -2.53
CA ALA A 58 -2.18 -6.08 -1.51
C ALA A 58 -2.45 -4.65 -2.02
N ARG A 59 -2.36 -4.41 -3.33
CA ARG A 59 -2.55 -3.09 -3.96
C ARG A 59 -3.81 -2.33 -3.50
N PRO A 60 -5.03 -2.91 -3.47
CA PRO A 60 -6.22 -2.13 -3.10
C PRO A 60 -6.18 -1.61 -1.67
N LEU A 61 -5.55 -2.33 -0.73
CA LEU A 61 -5.43 -1.90 0.66
C LEU A 61 -4.52 -0.67 0.80
N VAL A 62 -3.46 -0.60 -0.01
CA VAL A 62 -2.52 0.53 0.03
C VAL A 62 -3.08 1.74 -0.70
N VAL A 63 -3.71 1.54 -1.87
CA VAL A 63 -4.27 2.64 -2.66
C VAL A 63 -5.46 3.29 -1.97
N ALA A 64 -6.39 2.51 -1.42
CA ALA A 64 -7.54 3.05 -0.70
C ALA A 64 -7.10 3.90 0.52
N GLU A 65 -6.05 3.47 1.20
CA GLU A 65 -5.45 4.21 2.31
C GLU A 65 -4.82 5.54 1.84
N THR A 66 -4.12 5.53 0.70
CA THR A 66 -3.54 6.75 0.12
C THR A 66 -4.62 7.72 -0.34
N ASP A 67 -5.63 7.24 -1.08
CA ASP A 67 -6.72 8.08 -1.59
C ASP A 67 -7.55 8.69 -0.45
N ALA A 68 -7.76 7.95 0.64
CA ALA A 68 -8.44 8.48 1.83
C ALA A 68 -7.61 9.55 2.54
N ARG A 69 -6.28 9.37 2.65
CA ARG A 69 -5.39 10.39 3.22
C ARG A 69 -5.33 11.64 2.36
N GLU A 70 -5.31 11.51 1.05
CA GLU A 70 -5.25 12.63 0.11
C GLU A 70 -6.53 13.46 0.18
N ARG A 71 -7.71 12.80 0.16
CA ARG A 71 -8.99 13.47 0.39
C ARG A 71 -9.07 14.16 1.75
N ALA A 72 -8.50 13.55 2.79
CA ALA A 72 -8.45 14.18 4.12
C ALA A 72 -7.55 15.43 4.13
N ALA A 73 -6.41 15.39 3.45
CA ALA A 73 -5.51 16.52 3.34
C ALA A 73 -6.15 17.67 2.55
N GLU A 74 -6.78 17.39 1.40
CA GLU A 74 -7.48 18.37 0.59
C GLU A 74 -8.61 19.06 1.37
N ALA A 75 -9.41 18.28 2.12
CA ALA A 75 -10.48 18.83 2.96
C ALA A 75 -9.95 19.78 4.05
N ILE A 76 -8.77 19.48 4.64
CA ILE A 76 -8.13 20.37 5.60
C ILE A 76 -7.62 21.65 4.93
N LEU A 77 -6.99 21.56 3.75
CA LEU A 77 -6.54 22.73 3.00
C LEU A 77 -7.71 23.67 2.67
N HIS A 78 -8.87 23.09 2.29
CA HIS A 78 -10.09 23.85 2.05
C HIS A 78 -10.56 24.59 3.32
N VAL A 79 -10.68 23.88 4.45
CA VAL A 79 -11.09 24.47 5.74
C VAL A 79 -10.12 25.55 6.22
N VAL A 80 -8.81 25.35 6.04
CA VAL A 80 -7.79 26.35 6.38
C VAL A 80 -7.95 27.59 5.51
N GLY A 81 -8.14 27.42 4.20
CA GLY A 81 -8.37 28.51 3.24
C GLY A 81 -9.64 29.32 3.55
N GLU A 82 -10.72 28.66 3.97
CA GLU A 82 -11.98 29.32 4.34
C GLU A 82 -11.98 29.92 5.75
N SER A 83 -11.08 29.49 6.64
CA SER A 83 -11.10 29.89 8.06
C SER A 83 -10.84 31.39 8.28
N GLY A 84 -10.15 32.06 7.35
CA GLY A 84 -9.67 33.43 7.51
C GLY A 84 -8.60 33.61 8.60
N ASN A 85 -8.08 32.53 9.18
CA ASN A 85 -7.07 32.58 10.23
C ASN A 85 -5.65 32.53 9.62
N GLU A 86 -4.97 33.68 9.61
CA GLU A 86 -3.61 33.79 9.09
C GLU A 86 -2.59 32.91 9.84
N GLU A 87 -2.75 32.74 11.17
CA GLU A 87 -1.87 31.87 11.98
C GLU A 87 -2.00 30.42 11.52
N LEU A 88 -3.22 29.98 11.20
CA LEU A 88 -3.50 28.63 10.71
C LEU A 88 -2.94 28.43 9.29
N GLY A 89 -3.15 29.41 8.40
CA GLY A 89 -2.64 29.36 7.03
C GLY A 89 -1.11 29.34 6.94
N ARG A 90 -0.42 30.12 7.79
CA ARG A 90 1.06 30.15 7.83
C ARG A 90 1.70 28.89 8.39
N ASN A 91 0.96 28.11 9.17
CA ASN A 91 1.48 26.89 9.79
C ASN A 91 0.89 25.63 9.14
N VAL A 92 0.17 25.73 8.03
CA VAL A 92 -0.51 24.58 7.41
C VAL A 92 0.46 23.47 7.04
N GLU A 93 1.71 23.80 6.70
CA GLU A 93 2.77 22.82 6.43
C GLU A 93 3.22 22.02 7.66
N THR A 94 2.85 22.48 8.86
CA THR A 94 3.09 21.76 10.13
C THR A 94 2.00 20.72 10.43
N ALA A 95 1.01 20.57 9.53
CA ALA A 95 -0.08 19.61 9.68
C ALA A 95 0.46 18.20 9.87
N GLN A 96 0.07 17.58 10.98
CA GLN A 96 0.32 16.18 11.26
C GLN A 96 -1.01 15.42 11.24
N THR A 97 -1.14 14.47 10.33
CA THR A 97 -2.33 13.61 10.21
C THR A 97 -2.05 12.25 10.85
N ALA A 98 -2.89 11.85 11.80
CA ALA A 98 -2.91 10.51 12.37
C ALA A 98 -4.18 9.78 11.95
N ARG A 99 -4.06 8.53 11.54
CA ARG A 99 -5.23 7.68 11.26
C ARG A 99 -5.76 7.11 12.57
N LEU A 100 -7.06 7.27 12.80
CA LEU A 100 -7.75 6.71 13.96
C LEU A 100 -8.54 5.45 13.60
N ALA A 101 -9.15 5.42 12.41
CA ALA A 101 -9.82 4.27 11.84
C ALA A 101 -9.80 4.34 10.30
N GLU A 102 -10.36 3.34 9.62
CA GLU A 102 -10.50 3.36 8.17
C GLU A 102 -11.35 4.54 7.71
N GLY A 103 -10.79 5.40 6.85
CA GLY A 103 -11.44 6.63 6.38
C GLY A 103 -11.62 7.73 7.44
N TYR A 104 -11.13 7.54 8.67
CA TYR A 104 -11.27 8.50 9.77
C TYR A 104 -9.91 8.94 10.32
N PHE A 105 -9.64 10.24 10.21
CA PHE A 105 -8.34 10.84 10.50
C PHE A 105 -8.45 11.97 11.52
N ARG A 106 -7.35 12.24 12.22
CA ARG A 106 -7.16 13.42 13.05
C ARG A 106 -5.98 14.22 12.53
N THR A 107 -6.23 15.42 12.05
CA THR A 107 -5.20 16.33 11.55
C THR A 107 -5.00 17.47 12.54
N CYS A 108 -3.76 17.64 13.02
CA CYS A 108 -3.39 18.69 13.96
C CYS A 108 -2.36 19.63 13.32
N ILE A 109 -2.66 20.93 13.30
CA ILE A 109 -1.78 21.99 12.81
C ILE A 109 -1.18 22.72 14.00
N ALA A 110 0.14 22.89 14.03
CA ALA A 110 0.81 23.58 15.13
C ALA A 110 0.46 25.07 15.13
N ARG A 111 0.30 25.61 16.33
CA ARG A 111 0.23 27.06 16.54
C ARG A 111 1.61 27.67 16.55
N ASP A 112 1.70 29.00 16.48
CA ASP A 112 2.97 29.73 16.57
C ASP A 112 3.72 29.41 17.88
N ASP A 113 2.98 29.13 18.96
CA ASP A 113 3.56 28.76 20.26
C ASP A 113 4.15 27.33 20.31
N ARG A 114 3.90 26.49 19.31
CA ARG A 114 4.31 25.07 19.21
C ARG A 114 3.91 24.19 20.40
N ARG A 115 3.07 24.69 21.32
CA ARG A 115 2.60 23.99 22.53
C ARG A 115 1.15 23.56 22.40
N ARG A 116 0.40 24.23 21.54
CA ARG A 116 -1.00 23.96 21.24
C ARG A 116 -1.18 23.74 19.75
N PHE A 117 -2.24 23.02 19.42
CA PHE A 117 -2.55 22.64 18.05
C PHE A 117 -4.02 22.94 17.74
N TRP A 118 -4.31 23.29 16.50
CA TRP A 118 -5.68 23.20 15.98
C TRP A 118 -5.86 21.83 15.38
N CYS A 119 -6.69 21.02 16.04
CA CYS A 119 -6.97 19.67 15.61
C CYS A 119 -8.36 19.59 14.98
N TYR A 120 -8.47 18.70 14.01
CA TYR A 120 -9.68 18.44 13.24
C TYR A 120 -9.85 16.93 13.07
N PHE A 121 -11.07 16.45 13.24
CA PHE A 121 -11.48 15.13 12.79
C PHE A 121 -11.94 15.23 11.33
N VAL A 122 -11.48 14.28 10.52
CA VAL A 122 -11.80 14.22 9.10
C VAL A 122 -12.38 12.85 8.78
N ASP A 123 -13.64 12.82 8.39
CA ASP A 123 -14.36 11.62 7.98
C ASP A 123 -14.53 11.60 6.47
N THR A 124 -13.71 10.78 5.81
CA THR A 124 -13.70 10.59 4.36
C THR A 124 -14.65 9.48 3.90
N ASN A 125 -15.38 8.84 4.82
CA ASN A 125 -16.45 7.91 4.47
C ASN A 125 -17.77 8.63 4.19
N LYS A 126 -17.86 9.93 4.48
CA LYS A 126 -19.00 10.79 4.18
C LYS A 126 -18.79 11.56 2.88
N GLU A 127 -19.88 11.80 2.16
CA GLU A 127 -19.91 12.61 0.94
C GLU A 127 -20.88 13.80 1.14
N PRO A 128 -20.38 15.06 1.18
CA PRO A 128 -18.97 15.47 1.14
C PRO A 128 -18.19 15.05 2.40
N THR A 129 -16.85 15.01 2.30
CA THR A 129 -15.95 14.75 3.44
C THR A 129 -16.30 15.67 4.60
N GLU A 130 -16.56 15.10 5.77
CA GLU A 130 -16.91 15.88 6.95
C GLU A 130 -15.65 16.27 7.72
N VAL A 131 -15.54 17.56 8.07
CA VAL A 131 -14.44 18.08 8.88
C VAL A 131 -15.01 18.76 10.12
N ILE A 132 -14.65 18.26 11.30
CA ILE A 132 -15.12 18.78 12.59
C ILE A 132 -13.93 19.21 13.42
N ARG A 133 -14.00 20.39 14.03
CA ARG A 133 -12.96 20.85 14.95
C ARG A 133 -12.92 19.99 16.20
N ASP A 134 -11.75 19.44 16.50
CA ASP A 134 -11.47 18.74 17.75
C ASP A 134 -11.17 19.80 18.84
N PRO A 135 -11.92 19.82 19.97
CA PRO A 135 -11.63 20.72 21.08
C PRO A 135 -10.30 20.42 21.78
N ASN A 136 -9.74 19.23 21.60
CA ASN A 136 -8.45 18.87 22.18
C ASN A 136 -7.27 19.52 21.42
N ALA A 137 -6.54 20.39 22.12
CA ALA A 137 -5.38 21.11 21.56
C ALA A 137 -4.04 20.36 21.73
N LEU A 138 -4.07 19.11 22.17
CA LEU A 138 -2.87 18.26 22.26
C LEU A 138 -2.51 17.68 20.88
N PRO A 139 -1.21 17.49 20.60
CA PRO A 139 -0.76 16.90 19.35
C PRO A 139 -1.28 15.47 19.19
N ASN A 140 -1.15 14.91 17.98
CA ASN A 140 -1.36 13.50 17.79
C ASN A 140 -0.32 12.70 18.58
N ARG A 141 -0.76 11.66 19.29
CA ARG A 141 0.16 10.68 19.83
C ARG A 141 0.77 9.93 18.66
N ILE A 142 2.09 9.94 18.58
CA ILE A 142 2.84 9.08 17.67
C ILE A 142 2.81 7.71 18.34
N ASP A 143 2.01 6.78 17.84
CA ASP A 143 2.18 5.38 18.22
C ASP A 143 3.53 4.91 17.61
N PRO A 144 4.47 4.42 18.43
CA PRO A 144 5.80 3.99 17.98
C PRO A 144 5.77 2.72 17.12
#